data_AF-A0AA39ZF00-F1
#
_entry.id   AF-A0AA39ZF00-F1
#
_cell.length_a   1.000
_cell.length_b   1.000
_cell.length_c   1.000
_cell.angle_alpha   90.00
_cell.angle_beta   90.00
_cell.angle_gamma   90.00
#
_symmetry.space_group_name_H-M   'P 1'
#
loop_
_entity.id
_entity.type
_entity.pdbx_description
1 polymer ?
#
loop_
_entity_poly.entity_id
_entity_poly.type
_entity_poly.pdbx_seq_one_letter_code
_entity_poly.pdbx_strand_id
1 'polypeptide(L)'
;MINGELQLAFWCDGSLSFTNNVTVQGKPGGYGVVWRSDIDGGVPSTPTVFKSRGFYVNKAYSIQHMEMAAICQALAKAIELASKVSFERCRVVVFTDSKSSVDRINLGVGSTLTGFYNAHTEPLTKAIICQSHKLDQLGCLVELNWVPRCATEALKLADKLAGRWSEDDADVCQHRQTLDMRDSVADRLHSEIKLRGQGALHVRTSKYQRKRAKKNAMMRKQNAQTLASVHHRASSKAKHRRGGRGRHFR
;
A
#
# COMPACT_ATOMS: atom_id res chain seq x y z
N MET A 1 8.03 26.96 -20.98
CA MET A 1 6.94 27.70 -20.31
C MET A 1 5.64 27.43 -21.04
N ILE A 2 4.53 27.34 -20.33
CA ILE A 2 3.19 27.23 -20.92
C ILE A 2 2.42 28.47 -20.51
N ASN A 3 1.92 29.22 -21.49
CA ASN A 3 1.18 30.48 -21.27
C ASN A 3 1.94 31.51 -20.40
N GLY A 4 3.27 31.54 -20.49
CA GLY A 4 4.10 32.45 -19.69
C GLY A 4 4.42 31.97 -18.26
N GLU A 5 3.91 30.81 -17.84
CA GLU A 5 4.19 30.22 -16.53
C GLU A 5 5.15 29.02 -16.66
N LEU A 6 6.03 28.85 -15.67
CA LEU A 6 6.81 27.61 -15.55
C LEU A 6 5.86 26.48 -15.17
N GLN A 7 5.82 25.42 -15.97
CA GLN A 7 4.97 24.26 -15.68
C GLN A 7 5.81 23.00 -15.57
N LEU A 8 5.72 22.35 -14.41
CA LEU A 8 6.29 21.03 -14.16
C LEU A 8 5.17 20.01 -14.22
N ALA A 9 5.19 19.14 -15.24
CA ALA A 9 4.15 18.14 -15.44
C ALA A 9 4.70 16.74 -15.12
N PHE A 10 3.95 15.96 -14.34
CA PHE A 10 4.30 14.64 -13.86
C PHE A 10 3.19 13.64 -14.16
N TRP A 11 3.54 12.42 -14.53
CA TRP A 11 2.66 11.29 -14.71
C TRP A 11 3.14 10.14 -13.82
N CYS A 12 2.20 9.55 -13.10
CA CYS A 12 2.49 8.62 -12.01
C CYS A 12 1.66 7.35 -12.18
N ASP A 13 2.28 6.21 -11.90
CA ASP A 13 1.60 4.91 -11.86
C ASP A 13 2.27 3.98 -10.81
N GLY A 14 1.49 3.09 -10.22
CA GLY A 14 1.91 2.09 -9.26
C GLY A 14 1.58 0.67 -9.73
N SER A 15 2.48 -0.28 -9.49
CA SER A 15 2.33 -1.68 -9.87
C SER A 15 2.68 -2.63 -8.72
N LEU A 16 2.03 -3.80 -8.69
CA LEU A 16 2.21 -4.81 -7.66
C LEU A 16 2.28 -6.21 -8.27
N SER A 17 3.10 -7.09 -7.70
CA SER A 17 3.31 -8.47 -8.16
C SER A 17 2.06 -9.32 -8.36
N PHE A 18 1.00 -9.19 -7.54
CA PHE A 18 -0.23 -9.99 -7.69
C PHE A 18 -1.45 -9.37 -6.98
N THR A 19 -2.60 -9.25 -7.68
CA THR A 19 -3.97 -8.86 -7.26
C THR A 19 -4.11 -7.59 -6.40
N ASN A 20 -5.22 -6.87 -6.58
CA ASN A 20 -5.59 -5.63 -5.86
C ASN A 20 -5.76 -5.75 -4.34
N ASN A 21 -5.34 -6.87 -3.74
CA ASN A 21 -5.59 -7.19 -2.35
C ASN A 21 -4.50 -6.63 -1.46
N VAL A 22 -4.96 -5.96 -0.41
CA VAL A 22 -4.12 -5.43 0.64
C VAL A 22 -3.44 -6.57 1.41
N THR A 23 -2.11 -6.57 1.49
CA THR A 23 -1.32 -7.62 2.18
C THR A 23 -0.67 -7.07 3.44
N VAL A 24 -0.73 -7.82 4.55
CA VAL A 24 -0.08 -7.40 5.82
C VAL A 24 1.43 -7.71 5.82
N GLN A 25 1.84 -8.73 5.05
CA GLN A 25 3.24 -9.14 4.96
C GLN A 25 4.05 -8.22 4.03
N GLY A 26 3.38 -7.50 3.13
CA GLY A 26 4.01 -6.78 2.03
C GLY A 26 4.46 -7.75 0.94
N LYS A 27 4.42 -7.30 -0.31
CA LYS A 27 4.96 -8.02 -1.46
C LYS A 27 5.84 -7.09 -2.30
N PRO A 28 6.75 -7.63 -3.13
CA PRO A 28 7.44 -6.81 -4.11
C PRO A 28 6.44 -6.09 -5.03
N GLY A 29 6.77 -4.85 -5.35
CA GLY A 29 6.06 -3.99 -6.26
C GLY A 29 6.94 -2.82 -6.65
N GLY A 30 6.34 -1.84 -7.29
CA GLY A 30 7.07 -0.67 -7.74
C GLY A 30 6.16 0.41 -8.27
N TYR A 31 6.76 1.54 -8.60
CA TYR A 31 6.04 2.68 -9.14
C TYR A 31 6.91 3.45 -10.12
N GLY A 32 6.25 4.11 -11.07
CA GLY A 32 6.88 4.88 -12.13
C GLY A 32 6.52 6.36 -12.02
N VAL A 33 7.51 7.21 -12.26
CA VAL A 33 7.29 8.65 -12.43
C VAL A 33 7.92 9.08 -13.73
N VAL A 34 7.10 9.68 -14.59
CA VAL A 34 7.51 10.35 -15.82
C VAL A 34 7.27 11.82 -15.62
N TRP A 35 8.17 12.68 -16.08
CA TRP A 35 7.98 14.11 -15.99
C TRP A 35 8.55 14.84 -17.19
N ARG A 36 7.96 16.01 -17.40
CA ARG A 36 8.43 16.99 -18.35
C ARG A 36 8.85 18.22 -17.54
N SER A 37 10.14 18.53 -17.59
CA SER A 37 10.68 19.74 -16.99
C SER A 37 11.12 20.68 -18.09
N ASP A 38 10.58 21.89 -18.06
CA ASP A 38 11.08 23.02 -18.82
C ASP A 38 12.36 23.58 -18.17
N ILE A 39 13.15 22.75 -17.47
CA ILE A 39 14.34 23.15 -16.74
C ILE A 39 15.47 22.24 -17.20
N ASP A 40 16.46 22.83 -17.86
CA ASP A 40 17.71 22.17 -18.22
C ASP A 40 18.89 22.96 -17.67
N GLY A 41 19.76 22.31 -16.89
CA GLY A 41 20.87 22.99 -16.21
C GLY A 41 20.47 24.16 -15.27
N GLY A 42 19.20 24.26 -14.85
CA GLY A 42 18.69 25.39 -14.06
C GLY A 42 18.16 26.55 -14.88
N VAL A 43 18.10 26.42 -16.22
CA VAL A 43 17.56 27.44 -17.12
C VAL A 43 16.22 26.96 -17.68
N PRO A 44 15.18 27.84 -17.74
CA PRO A 44 13.94 27.54 -18.43
C PRO A 44 14.17 27.19 -19.92
N SER A 45 13.75 26.02 -20.37
CA SER A 45 13.90 25.54 -21.74
C SER A 45 12.60 24.94 -22.29
N THR A 46 12.46 24.86 -23.62
CA THR A 46 11.36 24.11 -24.24
C THR A 46 11.57 22.62 -24.02
N PRO A 47 10.58 21.90 -23.46
CA PRO A 47 10.75 20.51 -23.13
C PRO A 47 10.68 19.64 -24.39
N THR A 48 11.79 19.04 -24.79
CA THR A 48 11.86 18.19 -25.99
C THR A 48 11.72 16.70 -25.70
N VAL A 49 11.95 16.25 -24.45
CA VAL A 49 11.97 14.82 -24.09
C VAL A 49 11.40 14.57 -22.69
N PHE A 50 10.67 13.47 -22.52
CA PHE A 50 10.26 12.99 -21.19
C PHE A 50 11.46 12.47 -20.40
N LYS A 51 11.60 12.95 -19.16
CA LYS A 51 12.47 12.33 -18.16
C LYS A 51 11.65 11.31 -17.38
N SER A 52 12.26 10.23 -16.93
CA SER A 52 11.51 9.18 -16.25
C SER A 52 12.36 8.36 -15.28
N ARG A 53 11.71 7.73 -14.30
CA ARG A 53 12.36 6.86 -13.31
C ARG A 53 11.39 5.83 -12.76
N GLY A 54 11.85 4.58 -12.66
CA GLY A 54 11.16 3.50 -11.96
C GLY A 54 11.74 3.27 -10.56
N PHE A 55 10.87 2.84 -9.64
CA PHE A 55 11.24 2.58 -8.26
C PHE A 55 10.77 1.20 -7.85
N TYR A 56 11.69 0.44 -7.26
CA TYR A 56 11.40 -0.87 -6.70
C TYR A 56 11.10 -0.75 -5.20
N VAL A 57 10.10 -1.48 -4.74
CA VAL A 57 9.69 -1.54 -3.34
C VAL A 57 9.62 -2.99 -2.88
N ASN A 58 10.44 -3.34 -1.88
CA ASN A 58 10.49 -4.71 -1.35
C ASN A 58 9.17 -5.15 -0.69
N LYS A 59 8.44 -4.20 -0.08
CA LYS A 59 7.26 -4.49 0.76
C LYS A 59 6.08 -3.58 0.45
N ALA A 60 5.56 -3.61 -0.76
CA ALA A 60 4.31 -2.95 -1.09
C ALA A 60 3.11 -3.64 -0.42
N TYR A 61 2.26 -2.87 0.28
CA TYR A 61 1.11 -3.39 1.02
C TYR A 61 -0.21 -3.37 0.23
N SER A 62 -0.31 -2.56 -0.82
CA SER A 62 -1.47 -2.49 -1.70
C SER A 62 -1.08 -1.80 -3.01
N ILE A 63 -1.97 -1.84 -4.01
CA ILE A 63 -1.79 -1.05 -5.24
C ILE A 63 -1.83 0.45 -4.92
N GLN A 64 -2.78 0.90 -4.08
CA GLN A 64 -2.88 2.30 -3.66
C GLN A 64 -1.62 2.78 -2.94
N HIS A 65 -0.93 1.89 -2.21
CA HIS A 65 0.35 2.22 -1.59
C HIS A 65 1.42 2.61 -2.63
N MET A 66 1.45 1.92 -3.78
CA MET A 66 2.41 2.23 -4.85
C MET A 66 2.00 3.48 -5.62
N GLU A 67 0.71 3.63 -5.89
CA GLU A 67 0.15 4.80 -6.58
C GLU A 67 0.41 6.09 -5.80
N MET A 68 0.14 6.08 -4.50
CA MET A 68 0.43 7.22 -3.63
C MET A 68 1.94 7.46 -3.46
N ALA A 69 2.77 6.40 -3.49
CA ALA A 69 4.22 6.56 -3.50
C ALA A 69 4.72 7.23 -4.78
N ALA A 70 4.14 6.91 -5.94
CA ALA A 70 4.42 7.56 -7.20
C ALA A 70 4.13 9.07 -7.14
N ILE A 71 2.96 9.45 -6.62
CA ILE A 71 2.57 10.85 -6.43
C ILE A 71 3.55 11.56 -5.48
N CYS A 72 3.88 10.94 -4.35
CA CYS A 72 4.79 11.52 -3.37
C CYS A 72 6.20 11.72 -3.93
N GLN A 73 6.66 10.78 -4.77
CA GLN A 73 7.94 10.91 -5.48
C GLN A 73 7.92 12.02 -6.53
N ALA A 74 6.81 12.17 -7.26
CA ALA A 74 6.65 13.27 -8.22
C ALA A 74 6.74 14.64 -7.54
N LEU A 75 6.08 14.81 -6.39
CA LEU A 75 6.17 16.04 -5.61
C LEU A 75 7.57 16.27 -5.03
N ALA A 76 8.26 15.23 -4.56
CA ALA A 76 9.66 15.34 -4.14
C ALA A 76 10.55 15.86 -5.29
N LYS A 77 10.36 15.32 -6.50
CA LYS A 77 11.10 15.78 -7.68
C LYS A 77 10.71 17.19 -8.10
N ALA A 78 9.44 17.56 -7.96
CA ALA A 78 8.98 18.93 -8.20
C ALA A 78 9.68 19.92 -7.26
N ILE A 79 9.81 19.59 -5.96
CA ILE A 79 10.52 20.42 -4.99
C ILE A 79 11.99 20.60 -5.41
N GLU A 80 12.66 19.52 -5.78
CA GLU A 80 14.06 19.57 -6.24
C GLU A 80 14.25 20.45 -7.47
N LEU A 81 13.31 20.39 -8.43
CA LEU A 81 13.36 21.20 -9.64
C LEU A 81 13.03 22.67 -9.35
N ALA A 82 11.98 22.92 -8.56
CA ALA A 82 11.56 24.26 -8.18
C ALA A 82 12.61 24.97 -7.32
N SER A 83 13.34 24.26 -6.46
CA SER A 83 14.38 24.89 -5.62
C SER A 83 15.62 25.35 -6.41
N LYS A 84 15.78 24.91 -7.67
CA LYS A 84 16.96 25.21 -8.49
C LYS A 84 16.83 26.45 -9.35
N VAL A 85 15.63 27.00 -9.50
CA VAL A 85 15.33 28.08 -10.45
C VAL A 85 14.49 29.13 -9.76
N SER A 86 14.80 30.41 -9.99
CA SER A 86 13.94 31.51 -9.57
C SER A 86 12.86 31.72 -10.63
N PHE A 87 11.60 31.76 -10.21
CA PHE A 87 10.45 32.03 -11.06
C PHE A 87 9.44 32.89 -10.30
N GLU A 88 8.66 33.69 -11.02
CA GLU A 88 7.57 34.48 -10.40
C GLU A 88 6.37 33.58 -10.04
N ARG A 89 6.05 32.62 -10.92
CA ARG A 89 4.96 31.65 -10.74
C ARG A 89 5.33 30.31 -11.37
N CYS A 90 5.08 29.24 -10.64
CA CYS A 90 5.27 27.87 -11.12
C CYS A 90 4.02 27.03 -10.85
N ARG A 91 3.68 26.17 -11.78
CA ARG A 91 2.58 25.22 -11.65
C ARG A 91 3.13 23.80 -11.67
N VAL A 92 2.81 23.03 -10.65
CA VAL A 92 3.15 21.61 -10.55
C VAL A 92 1.88 20.80 -10.81
N VAL A 93 1.83 20.09 -11.93
CA VAL A 93 0.66 19.32 -12.34
C VAL A 93 1.01 17.84 -12.30
N VAL A 94 0.30 17.08 -11.47
CA VAL A 94 0.47 15.63 -11.32
C VAL A 94 -0.73 14.90 -11.90
N PHE A 95 -0.48 13.94 -12.77
CA PHE A 95 -1.48 13.09 -13.40
C PHE A 95 -1.35 11.65 -12.92
N THR A 96 -2.47 11.02 -12.60
CA THR A 96 -2.56 9.60 -12.21
C THR A 96 -3.87 9.00 -12.71
N ASP A 97 -3.90 7.71 -13.02
CA ASP A 97 -5.13 6.98 -13.32
C ASP A 97 -5.80 6.36 -12.09
N SER A 98 -5.16 6.49 -10.93
CA SER A 98 -5.63 5.96 -9.66
C SER A 98 -6.64 6.87 -8.97
N LYS A 99 -7.91 6.80 -9.42
CA LYS A 99 -9.02 7.57 -8.80
C LYS A 99 -9.08 7.36 -7.28
N SER A 100 -8.90 6.12 -6.83
CA SER A 100 -8.91 5.79 -5.39
C SER A 100 -7.81 6.48 -4.59
N SER A 101 -6.65 6.76 -5.21
CA SER A 101 -5.55 7.44 -4.54
C SER A 101 -5.82 8.94 -4.45
N VAL A 102 -6.39 9.53 -5.50
CA VAL A 102 -6.86 10.93 -5.49
C VAL A 102 -7.94 11.12 -4.42
N ASP A 103 -8.95 10.25 -4.40
CA ASP A 103 -10.01 10.28 -3.38
C ASP A 103 -9.42 10.13 -1.97
N ARG A 104 -8.45 9.22 -1.78
CA ARG A 104 -7.77 9.05 -0.49
C ARG A 104 -7.01 10.30 -0.05
N ILE A 105 -6.31 10.97 -0.97
CA ILE A 105 -5.57 12.21 -0.65
C ILE A 105 -6.55 13.33 -0.29
N ASN A 106 -7.65 13.47 -1.03
CA ASN A 106 -8.68 14.47 -0.78
C ASN A 106 -9.38 14.31 0.59
N LEU A 107 -9.43 13.09 1.14
CA LEU A 107 -9.91 12.86 2.51
C LEU A 107 -8.97 13.42 3.59
N GLY A 108 -7.71 13.71 3.26
CA GLY A 108 -6.73 14.29 4.18
C GLY A 108 -6.22 13.34 5.28
N VAL A 109 -5.54 13.93 6.27
CA VAL A 109 -5.02 13.22 7.45
C VAL A 109 -6.11 13.11 8.51
N GLY A 110 -6.13 11.99 9.25
CA GLY A 110 -7.09 11.82 10.35
C GLY A 110 -8.50 11.44 9.90
N SER A 111 -8.67 11.04 8.64
CA SER A 111 -9.93 10.45 8.15
C SER A 111 -10.39 9.32 9.08
N THR A 112 -11.70 9.21 9.30
CA THR A 112 -12.32 8.16 10.15
C THR A 112 -12.12 6.73 9.63
N LEU A 113 -11.37 6.57 8.52
CA LEU A 113 -10.95 5.28 7.98
C LEU A 113 -10.13 4.53 9.02
N THR A 114 -10.78 3.59 9.70
CA THR A 114 -10.11 2.65 10.60
C THR A 114 -9.58 1.46 9.81
N GLY A 115 -8.43 0.92 10.23
CA GLY A 115 -7.92 -0.35 9.73
C GLY A 115 -6.61 -0.27 8.96
N PHE A 116 -6.20 -1.42 8.43
CA PHE A 116 -4.88 -1.59 7.83
C PHE A 116 -4.67 -0.73 6.58
N TYR A 117 -5.74 -0.45 5.80
CA TYR A 117 -5.69 0.45 4.66
C TYR A 117 -5.22 1.87 5.03
N ASN A 118 -5.83 2.47 6.05
CA ASN A 118 -5.42 3.79 6.51
C ASN A 118 -4.01 3.75 7.12
N ALA A 119 -3.67 2.70 7.87
CA ALA A 119 -2.37 2.59 8.52
C ALA A 119 -1.16 2.66 7.57
N HIS A 120 -1.29 2.19 6.32
CA HIS A 120 -0.19 2.22 5.34
C HIS A 120 -0.29 3.35 4.30
N THR A 121 -1.48 3.94 4.10
CA THR A 121 -1.65 5.09 3.19
C THR A 121 -1.51 6.44 3.89
N GLU A 122 -1.72 6.50 5.22
CA GLU A 122 -1.65 7.74 5.98
C GLU A 122 -0.25 8.38 6.00
N PRO A 123 0.86 7.66 6.16
CA PRO A 123 2.20 8.25 6.05
C PRO A 123 2.44 8.91 4.69
N LEU A 124 2.00 8.28 3.60
CA LEU A 124 2.07 8.86 2.25
C LEU A 124 1.18 10.09 2.12
N THR A 125 -0.04 10.05 2.69
CA THR A 125 -0.95 11.21 2.69
C THR A 125 -0.31 12.41 3.41
N LYS A 126 0.31 12.17 4.57
CA LYS A 126 1.04 13.20 5.32
C LYS A 126 2.21 13.76 4.52
N ALA A 127 3.00 12.90 3.91
CA ALA A 127 4.14 13.30 3.10
C ALA A 127 3.69 14.17 1.91
N ILE A 128 2.64 13.76 1.19
CA ILE A 128 2.06 14.51 0.07
C ILE A 128 1.61 15.90 0.51
N ILE A 129 0.91 16.02 1.64
CA ILE A 129 0.45 17.31 2.18
C ILE A 129 1.63 18.18 2.62
N CYS A 130 2.63 17.61 3.29
CA CYS A 130 3.83 18.37 3.65
C CYS A 130 4.61 18.85 2.42
N GLN A 131 4.72 18.02 1.39
CA GLN A 131 5.35 18.39 0.12
C GLN A 131 4.57 19.47 -0.62
N SER A 132 3.24 19.41 -0.62
CA SER A 132 2.42 20.46 -1.23
C SER A 132 2.59 21.80 -0.51
N HIS A 133 2.65 21.80 0.83
CA HIS A 133 2.99 23.02 1.58
C HIS A 133 4.39 23.54 1.27
N LYS A 134 5.37 22.64 1.08
CA LYS A 134 6.72 23.07 0.71
C LYS A 134 6.77 23.71 -0.68
N LEU A 135 6.00 23.18 -1.64
CA LEU A 135 5.87 23.74 -2.97
C LEU A 135 5.17 25.11 -2.94
N ASP A 136 4.12 25.25 -2.13
CA ASP A 136 3.45 26.53 -1.91
C ASP A 136 4.42 27.61 -1.35
N GLN A 137 5.26 27.24 -0.37
CA GLN A 137 6.33 28.13 0.13
C GLN A 137 7.37 28.51 -0.94
N LEU A 138 7.52 27.72 -2.00
CA LEU A 138 8.39 28.01 -3.14
C LEU A 138 7.66 28.82 -4.23
N GLY A 139 6.41 29.24 -4.00
CA GLY A 139 5.60 29.97 -4.97
C GLY A 139 4.98 29.07 -6.06
N CYS A 140 4.83 27.78 -5.78
CA CYS A 140 4.22 26.82 -6.70
C CYS A 140 2.74 26.56 -6.39
N LEU A 141 1.90 26.56 -7.42
CA LEU A 141 0.55 25.99 -7.34
C LEU A 141 0.60 24.49 -7.68
N VAL A 142 0.03 23.64 -6.82
CA VAL A 142 0.00 22.18 -7.03
C VAL A 142 -1.39 21.74 -7.46
N GLU A 143 -1.46 20.96 -8.55
CA GLU A 143 -2.68 20.37 -9.08
C GLU A 143 -2.52 18.85 -9.18
N LEU A 144 -3.45 18.10 -8.60
CA LEU A 144 -3.53 16.65 -8.72
C LEU A 144 -4.75 16.27 -9.57
N ASN A 145 -4.50 15.68 -10.72
CA ASN A 145 -5.51 15.37 -11.72
C ASN A 145 -5.64 13.86 -11.92
N TRP A 146 -6.88 13.37 -11.78
CA TRP A 146 -7.22 12.03 -12.25
C TRP A 146 -7.45 12.04 -13.75
N VAL A 147 -6.89 11.05 -14.46
CA VAL A 147 -7.06 10.87 -15.91
C VAL A 147 -7.23 9.38 -16.23
N PRO A 148 -7.98 8.99 -17.28
CA PRO A 148 -8.12 7.58 -17.63
C PRO A 148 -6.77 6.91 -17.92
N ARG A 149 -6.67 5.61 -17.62
CA ARG A 149 -5.49 4.80 -17.95
C ARG A 149 -5.18 4.90 -19.44
N CYS A 150 -3.89 4.95 -19.77
CA CYS A 150 -3.39 5.06 -21.16
C CYS A 150 -3.85 6.31 -21.93
N ALA A 151 -4.40 7.34 -21.27
CA ALA A 151 -4.84 8.57 -21.92
C ALA A 151 -3.69 9.38 -22.55
N THR A 152 -2.45 9.16 -22.10
CA THR A 152 -1.25 9.82 -22.65
C THR A 152 -0.11 8.81 -22.80
N GLU A 153 0.81 9.09 -23.72
CA GLU A 153 2.06 8.31 -23.86
C GLU A 153 2.90 8.34 -22.57
N ALA A 154 2.89 9.47 -21.85
CA ALA A 154 3.58 9.60 -20.57
C ALA A 154 3.01 8.66 -19.49
N LEU A 155 1.69 8.45 -19.45
CA LEU A 155 1.08 7.46 -18.54
C LEU A 155 1.41 6.04 -18.94
N LYS A 156 1.37 5.71 -20.24
CA LYS A 156 1.79 4.38 -20.71
C LYS A 156 3.24 4.09 -20.32
N LEU A 157 4.11 5.10 -20.39
CA LEU A 157 5.49 4.99 -19.95
C LEU A 157 5.59 4.84 -18.43
N ALA A 158 4.79 5.57 -17.65
CA ALA A 158 4.76 5.43 -16.19
C ALA A 158 4.30 4.03 -15.77
N ASP A 159 3.25 3.48 -16.38
CA ASP A 159 2.76 2.11 -16.18
C ASP A 159 3.84 1.08 -16.48
N LYS A 160 4.49 1.24 -17.64
CA LYS A 160 5.61 0.37 -18.03
C LYS A 160 6.71 0.41 -16.98
N LEU A 161 7.15 1.59 -16.56
CA LEU A 161 8.19 1.75 -15.54
C LEU A 161 7.79 1.18 -14.18
N ALA A 162 6.52 1.37 -13.81
CA ALA A 162 5.96 0.77 -12.62
C ALA A 162 6.06 -0.76 -12.72
N GLY A 163 5.69 -1.38 -13.85
CA GLY A 163 5.79 -2.83 -14.07
C GLY A 163 7.21 -3.40 -14.13
N ARG A 164 8.23 -2.58 -14.36
CA ARG A 164 9.64 -3.01 -14.50
C ARG A 164 10.34 -3.33 -13.18
N TRP A 165 9.65 -3.26 -12.05
CA TRP A 165 10.22 -3.62 -10.75
C TRP A 165 10.70 -5.09 -10.69
N SER A 166 10.22 -5.95 -11.59
CA SER A 166 10.66 -7.34 -11.74
C SER A 166 11.82 -7.55 -12.72
N GLU A 167 12.25 -6.51 -13.44
CA GLU A 167 13.32 -6.59 -14.43
C GLU A 167 14.70 -6.29 -13.79
N ASP A 168 15.74 -6.94 -14.32
CA ASP A 168 17.11 -6.91 -13.78
C ASP A 168 17.93 -5.66 -14.18
N ASP A 169 17.29 -4.65 -14.76
CA ASP A 169 17.92 -3.45 -15.30
C ASP A 169 18.09 -2.35 -14.22
N ALA A 170 19.34 -2.14 -13.79
CA ALA A 170 19.69 -1.20 -12.72
C ALA A 170 19.51 0.29 -13.07
N ASP A 171 19.53 0.64 -14.37
CA ASP A 171 19.37 2.03 -14.82
C ASP A 171 17.90 2.47 -14.73
N VAL A 172 16.99 1.51 -14.72
CA VAL A 172 15.53 1.71 -14.67
C VAL A 172 14.95 1.31 -13.31
N CYS A 173 15.59 0.38 -12.60
CA CYS A 173 15.05 -0.27 -11.41
C CYS A 173 16.10 -0.39 -10.28
N GLN A 174 15.83 0.24 -9.13
CA GLN A 174 16.74 0.23 -7.97
C GLN A 174 16.81 -1.11 -7.21
N HIS A 175 16.36 -2.23 -7.79
CA HIS A 175 16.19 -3.49 -7.05
C HIS A 175 17.52 -4.07 -6.53
N ARG A 176 18.65 -3.83 -7.22
CA ARG A 176 20.00 -4.24 -6.78
C ARG A 176 20.67 -3.23 -5.84
N GLN A 177 20.11 -2.04 -5.69
CA GLN A 177 20.65 -1.03 -4.79
C GLN A 177 20.28 -1.36 -3.35
N THR A 178 21.18 -1.10 -2.40
CA THR A 178 20.91 -1.23 -0.97
C THR A 178 19.94 -0.13 -0.50
N LEU A 179 19.25 -0.34 0.63
CA LEU A 179 18.19 0.58 1.10
C LEU A 179 18.69 2.03 1.30
N ASP A 180 19.94 2.20 1.70
CA ASP A 180 20.63 3.47 1.86
C ASP A 180 20.93 4.17 0.52
N MET A 181 21.07 3.40 -0.56
CA MET A 181 21.25 3.92 -1.92
C MET A 181 19.93 4.13 -2.67
N ARG A 182 18.83 3.53 -2.18
CA ARG A 182 17.50 3.68 -2.78
C ARG A 182 16.93 5.06 -2.46
N ASP A 183 16.29 5.64 -3.48
CA ASP A 183 15.56 6.90 -3.35
C ASP A 183 14.05 6.68 -3.32
N SER A 184 13.64 5.45 -3.01
CA SER A 184 12.24 5.08 -2.90
C SER A 184 11.63 5.71 -1.65
N VAL A 185 10.77 6.71 -1.86
CA VAL A 185 9.95 7.31 -0.80
C VAL A 185 9.14 6.26 -0.03
N ALA A 186 8.64 5.22 -0.71
CA ALA A 186 7.92 4.12 -0.07
C ALA A 186 8.80 3.35 0.93
N ASP A 187 10.06 3.05 0.57
CA ASP A 187 10.99 2.35 1.46
C ASP A 187 11.38 3.21 2.67
N ARG A 188 11.49 4.53 2.52
CA ARG A 188 11.79 5.45 3.64
C ARG A 188 10.62 5.57 4.61
N LEU A 189 9.38 5.68 4.09
CA LEU A 189 8.16 5.80 4.90
C LEU A 189 7.73 4.47 5.55
N HIS A 190 8.30 3.33 5.16
CA HIS A 190 8.04 2.04 5.79
C HIS A 190 8.41 1.98 7.28
N SER A 191 9.39 2.77 7.72
CA SER A 191 9.78 2.83 9.14
C SER A 191 8.60 3.31 10.02
N GLU A 192 7.83 4.29 9.54
CA GLU A 192 6.63 4.79 10.21
C GLU A 192 5.45 3.80 10.20
N ILE A 193 5.31 3.05 9.10
CA ILE A 193 4.25 2.03 8.95
C ILE A 193 4.47 0.87 9.94
N LYS A 194 5.71 0.45 10.17
CA LYS A 194 6.05 -0.63 11.11
C LYS A 194 5.67 -0.30 12.56
N LEU A 195 5.82 0.96 12.99
CA LEU A 195 5.46 1.41 14.34
C LEU A 195 3.95 1.30 14.61
N ARG A 196 3.12 1.58 13.60
CA ARG A 196 1.64 1.48 13.72
C ARG A 196 1.12 0.06 13.51
N GLY A 197 1.81 -0.74 12.68
CA GLY A 197 1.45 -2.13 12.39
C GLY A 197 1.53 -3.05 13.61
N GLN A 198 2.51 -2.85 14.51
CA GLN A 198 2.66 -3.67 15.73
C GLN A 198 1.46 -3.53 16.69
N GLY A 199 0.90 -2.32 16.84
CA GLY A 199 -0.30 -2.10 17.65
C GLY A 199 -1.55 -2.78 17.06
N ALA A 200 -1.74 -2.72 15.74
CA ALA A 200 -2.90 -3.32 15.08
C ALA A 200 -2.83 -4.85 14.94
N LEU A 201 -1.63 -5.41 14.74
CA LEU A 201 -1.38 -6.85 14.70
C LEU A 201 -1.64 -7.48 16.07
N HIS A 202 -1.22 -6.85 17.17
CA HIS A 202 -1.45 -7.35 18.53
C HIS A 202 -2.96 -7.46 18.87
N VAL A 203 -3.76 -6.50 18.41
CA VAL A 203 -5.22 -6.51 18.60
C VAL A 203 -5.91 -7.57 17.74
N ARG A 204 -5.45 -7.79 16.49
CA ARG A 204 -6.02 -8.81 15.59
C ARG A 204 -5.64 -10.24 15.99
N THR A 205 -4.39 -10.49 16.39
CA THR A 205 -3.97 -11.81 16.89
C THR A 205 -4.70 -12.17 18.18
N SER A 206 -4.88 -11.20 19.09
CA SER A 206 -5.69 -11.35 20.30
C SER A 206 -7.15 -11.74 20.00
N LYS A 207 -7.83 -11.06 19.06
CA LYS A 207 -9.21 -11.40 18.68
C LYS A 207 -9.32 -12.79 18.01
N TYR A 208 -8.40 -13.14 17.12
CA TYR A 208 -8.39 -14.44 16.46
C TYR A 208 -8.08 -15.59 17.44
N GLN A 209 -7.12 -15.39 18.34
CA GLN A 209 -6.79 -16.33 19.41
C GLN A 209 -7.97 -16.54 20.37
N ARG A 210 -8.68 -15.47 20.76
CA ARG A 210 -9.91 -15.56 21.55
C ARG A 210 -11.01 -16.35 20.84
N LYS A 211 -11.21 -16.15 19.53
CA LYS A 211 -12.20 -16.89 18.74
C LYS A 211 -11.84 -18.38 18.62
N ARG A 212 -10.55 -18.69 18.41
CA ARG A 212 -10.04 -20.07 18.37
C ARG A 212 -10.15 -20.76 19.74
N ALA A 213 -9.85 -20.06 20.83
CA ALA A 213 -10.02 -20.57 22.19
C ALA A 213 -11.49 -20.89 22.50
N LYS A 214 -12.43 -20.01 22.13
CA LYS A 214 -13.87 -20.27 22.26
C LYS A 214 -14.33 -21.50 21.48
N LYS A 215 -13.87 -21.65 20.23
CA LYS A 215 -14.19 -22.82 19.39
C LYS A 215 -13.63 -24.11 19.99
N ASN A 216 -12.40 -24.10 20.48
CA ASN A 216 -11.78 -25.25 21.13
C ASN A 216 -12.50 -25.64 22.44
N ALA A 217 -12.93 -24.65 23.23
CA ALA A 217 -13.71 -24.90 24.45
C ALA A 217 -15.09 -25.51 24.14
N MET A 218 -15.76 -25.06 23.07
CA MET A 218 -17.02 -25.62 22.61
C MET A 218 -16.87 -27.07 22.16
N MET A 219 -15.85 -27.37 21.34
CA MET A 219 -15.56 -28.74 20.89
C MET A 219 -15.23 -29.67 22.06
N ARG A 220 -14.48 -29.19 23.06
CA ARG A 220 -14.19 -29.97 24.29
C ARG A 220 -15.46 -30.27 25.09
N LYS A 221 -16.38 -29.31 25.21
CA LYS A 221 -17.68 -29.53 25.87
C LYS A 221 -18.52 -30.57 25.13
N GLN A 222 -18.60 -30.49 23.80
CA GLN A 222 -19.34 -31.47 22.99
C GLN A 222 -18.75 -32.87 23.10
N ASN A 223 -17.42 -33.01 23.03
CA ASN A 223 -16.76 -34.31 23.18
C ASN A 223 -16.98 -34.91 24.58
N ALA A 224 -16.93 -34.09 25.63
CA ALA A 224 -17.21 -34.55 26.99
C ALA A 224 -18.67 -35.04 27.16
N GLN A 225 -19.63 -34.35 26.56
CA GLN A 225 -21.04 -34.78 26.56
C GLN A 225 -21.25 -36.09 25.79
N THR A 226 -20.59 -36.24 24.64
CA THR A 226 -20.63 -37.48 23.86
C THR A 226 -20.05 -38.65 24.67
N LEU A 227 -18.87 -38.47 25.29
CA LEU A 227 -18.25 -39.51 26.12
C LEU A 227 -19.11 -39.90 27.33
N ALA A 228 -19.74 -38.92 27.99
CA ALA A 228 -20.67 -39.20 29.09
C ALA A 228 -21.89 -40.01 28.62
N SER A 229 -22.43 -39.71 27.44
CA SER A 229 -23.55 -40.47 26.87
C SER A 229 -23.20 -41.92 26.51
N VAL A 230 -21.97 -42.15 26.04
CA VAL A 230 -21.44 -43.48 25.72
C VAL A 230 -21.23 -44.30 27.00
N HIS A 231 -20.66 -43.70 28.04
CA HIS A 231 -20.52 -44.35 29.36
C HIS A 231 -21.88 -44.69 29.99
N HIS A 232 -22.88 -43.80 29.90
CA HIS A 232 -24.22 -44.07 30.41
C HIS A 232 -24.89 -45.25 29.67
N ARG A 233 -24.75 -45.31 28.34
CA ARG A 233 -25.26 -46.43 27.53
C ARG A 233 -24.53 -47.75 27.85
N ALA A 234 -23.22 -47.74 28.02
CA ALA A 234 -22.44 -48.92 28.40
C ALA A 234 -22.86 -49.47 29.78
N SER A 235 -23.05 -48.60 30.77
CA SER A 235 -23.50 -48.97 32.12
C SER A 235 -24.92 -49.54 32.14
N SER A 236 -25.82 -49.01 31.29
CA SER A 236 -27.19 -49.54 31.15
C SER A 236 -27.23 -50.93 30.51
N LYS A 237 -26.38 -51.21 29.50
CA LYS A 237 -26.23 -52.55 28.90
C LYS A 237 -25.61 -53.57 29.85
N ALA A 238 -24.70 -53.15 30.72
CA ALA A 238 -24.09 -54.03 31.72
C ALA A 238 -25.08 -54.49 32.81
N LYS A 239 -26.01 -53.61 33.24
CA LYS A 239 -27.10 -53.97 34.15
C LYS A 239 -28.07 -54.98 33.54
N HIS A 240 -28.38 -54.86 32.25
CA HIS A 240 -29.31 -55.79 31.58
C HIS A 240 -28.76 -57.22 31.42
N ARG A 241 -27.43 -57.40 31.28
CA ARG A 241 -26.81 -58.73 31.16
C ARG A 241 -26.70 -59.50 32.47
N ARG A 242 -26.82 -58.85 33.64
CA ARG A 242 -26.75 -59.52 34.96
C ARG A 242 -28.11 -60.00 35.48
N GLY A 243 -29.23 -59.58 34.90
CA GLY A 243 -30.58 -59.98 35.35
C GLY A 243 -31.16 -61.24 34.73
N GLY A 244 -30.47 -61.88 33.76
CA GLY A 244 -31.05 -62.92 32.89
C GLY A 244 -30.58 -64.36 33.12
N ARG A 245 -29.92 -64.68 34.24
CA ARG A 245 -29.56 -66.07 34.58
C ARG A 245 -30.22 -66.48 35.90
N GLY A 246 -31.53 -66.64 35.84
CA GLY A 246 -32.31 -67.27 36.90
C GLY A 246 -33.30 -68.24 36.30
N ARG A 247 -33.14 -69.52 36.67
CA ARG A 247 -34.12 -70.62 36.59
C ARG A 247 -34.36 -71.26 35.22
N HIS A 248 -33.82 -72.45 35.03
CA HIS A 248 -34.59 -73.70 35.15
C HIS A 248 -33.68 -74.89 34.77
N PHE A 249 -33.32 -75.70 35.76
CA PHE A 249 -32.99 -77.11 35.55
C PHE A 249 -33.98 -77.90 36.42
N ARG A 250 -34.83 -78.68 35.76
CA ARG A 250 -35.44 -79.88 36.30
C ARG A 250 -34.56 -81.04 35.89
#